data_AF-A0A1L3JAB8-F1
#
_entry.id   AF-A0A1L3JAB8-F1
#
_cell.length_a   1.000
_cell.length_b   1.000
_cell.length_c   1.000
_cell.angle_alpha   90.00
_cell.angle_beta   90.00
_cell.angle_gamma   90.00
#
_symmetry.space_group_name_H-M   'P 1'
#
loop_
_entity.id
_entity.type
_entity.pdbx_description
1 polymer ?
#
loop_
_entity_poly.entity_id
_entity_poly.type
_entity_poly.pdbx_seq_one_letter_code
_entity_poly.pdbx_strand_id
1 'polypeptide(L)'
;MTFAQIIIFLCGISNFWAHKAVMETDHPFVRDSKEYFGKYMGKWGSLSIEFMLLLAAFIGAAYFGIYAIIIYVIYSGFNLISAWVLLTGRI
;
A
#
# COMPACT_ATOMS: atom_id res chain seq x y z
N MET A 1 4.96 14.92 15.72
CA MET A 1 4.30 14.50 14.46
C MET A 1 3.90 15.76 13.71
N THR A 2 4.37 15.95 12.48
CA THR A 2 4.06 17.11 11.63
C THR A 2 2.79 16.86 10.81
N PHE A 3 2.24 17.92 10.20
CA PHE A 3 1.11 17.80 9.27
C PHE A 3 1.38 16.82 8.12
N ALA A 4 2.61 16.80 7.60
CA ALA A 4 3.04 15.86 6.57
C ALA A 4 2.88 14.40 7.01
N GLN A 5 3.32 14.08 8.22
CA GLN A 5 3.25 12.74 8.78
C GLN A 5 1.81 12.31 9.06
N ILE A 6 0.92 13.24 9.41
CA ILE A 6 -0.52 12.95 9.57
C ILE A 6 -1.12 12.51 8.22
N ILE A 7 -0.86 13.25 7.14
CA ILE A 7 -1.38 12.88 5.81
C ILE A 7 -0.82 11.52 5.38
N ILE A 8 0.50 11.34 5.49
CA ILE A 8 1.17 10.08 5.13
C ILE A 8 0.61 8.91 5.94
N PHE A 9 0.32 9.10 7.23
CA PHE A 9 -0.28 8.08 8.07
C PHE A 9 -1.69 7.68 7.60
N LEU A 10 -2.54 8.65 7.27
CA LEU A 10 -3.89 8.40 6.76
C LEU A 10 -3.87 7.68 5.40
N CYS A 11 -2.94 8.06 4.52
CA CYS A 11 -2.67 7.35 3.27
C CYS A 11 -2.22 5.91 3.55
N GLY A 12 -1.32 5.72 4.51
CA GLY A 12 -0.85 4.40 4.94
C GLY A 12 -2.02 3.51 5.38
N ILE A 13 -2.88 3.99 6.28
CA ILE A 13 -4.09 3.26 6.71
C ILE A 13 -4.92 2.81 5.52
N SER A 14 -5.13 3.70 4.56
CA SER A 14 -5.89 3.40 3.34
C SER A 14 -5.22 2.31 2.50
N ASN A 15 -3.90 2.36 2.33
CA ASN A 15 -3.16 1.32 1.60
C ASN A 15 -3.19 -0.02 2.31
N PHE A 16 -2.98 -0.06 3.62
CA PHE A 16 -3.07 -1.30 4.40
C PHE A 16 -4.45 -1.92 4.29
N TRP A 17 -5.51 -1.10 4.37
CA TRP A 17 -6.88 -1.55 4.18
C TRP A 17 -7.09 -2.11 2.76
N ALA A 18 -6.65 -1.39 1.73
CA ALA A 18 -6.78 -1.82 0.34
C ALA A 18 -6.01 -3.12 0.05
N HIS A 19 -4.76 -3.21 0.49
CA HIS A 19 -3.94 -4.42 0.35
C HIS A 19 -4.55 -5.59 1.10
N LYS A 20 -5.07 -5.38 2.33
CA LYS A 20 -5.76 -6.43 3.06
C LYS A 20 -7.00 -6.90 2.32
N ALA A 21 -7.83 -5.98 1.80
CA ALA A 21 -9.00 -6.32 1.02
C ALA A 21 -8.65 -7.14 -0.23
N VAL A 22 -7.58 -6.74 -0.95
CA VAL A 22 -7.03 -7.51 -2.08
C VAL A 22 -6.49 -8.87 -1.64
N MET A 23 -5.85 -8.98 -0.48
CA MET A 23 -5.36 -10.26 0.03
C MET A 23 -6.48 -11.21 0.46
N GLU A 24 -7.65 -10.70 0.81
CA GLU A 24 -8.79 -11.52 1.25
C GLU A 24 -9.69 -11.96 0.08
N THR A 25 -9.52 -11.42 -1.12
CA THR A 25 -10.26 -11.86 -2.31
C THR A 25 -9.69 -13.13 -2.95
N ASP A 26 -10.58 -13.93 -3.53
CA ASP A 26 -10.29 -15.13 -4.32
C ASP A 26 -10.13 -14.85 -5.82
N HIS A 27 -9.91 -13.58 -6.20
CA HIS A 27 -9.72 -13.21 -7.60
C HIS A 27 -8.54 -13.98 -8.23
N PRO A 28 -8.68 -14.55 -9.45
CA PRO A 28 -7.64 -15.36 -10.08
C PRO A 28 -6.27 -14.67 -10.16
N PHE A 29 -6.27 -13.37 -10.50
CA PHE A 29 -5.06 -12.54 -10.55
C PHE A 29 -4.32 -12.45 -9.21
N VAL A 30 -5.06 -12.41 -8.10
CA VAL A 30 -4.49 -12.37 -6.76
C VAL A 30 -3.98 -13.73 -6.35
N ARG A 31 -4.62 -14.82 -6.78
CA ARG A 31 -4.19 -16.19 -6.45
C ARG A 31 -2.78 -16.46 -6.98
N ASP A 32 -2.50 -16.07 -8.22
CA ASP A 32 -1.16 -16.20 -8.81
C ASP A 32 -0.12 -15.36 -8.05
N SER A 33 -0.50 -14.14 -7.67
CA SER A 33 0.36 -13.27 -6.85
C SER A 33 0.61 -13.84 -5.45
N LYS A 34 -0.41 -14.41 -4.79
CA LYS A 34 -0.32 -15.08 -3.49
C LYS A 34 0.61 -16.29 -3.55
N GLU A 35 0.55 -17.06 -4.63
CA GLU A 35 1.41 -18.23 -4.81
C GLU A 35 2.88 -17.83 -5.00
N TYR A 36 3.13 -16.80 -5.82
CA TYR A 36 4.48 -16.29 -6.02
C TYR A 36 5.06 -15.62 -4.76
N PHE A 37 4.36 -14.64 -4.19
CA PHE A 37 4.83 -13.92 -3.01
C PHE A 37 4.81 -14.78 -1.74
N GLY A 38 3.82 -15.66 -1.60
CA GLY A 38 3.69 -16.55 -0.44
C GLY A 38 4.86 -17.52 -0.30
N LYS A 39 5.46 -17.95 -1.43
CA LYS A 39 6.62 -18.84 -1.42
C LYS A 39 7.89 -18.19 -0.87
N TYR A 40 8.07 -16.88 -1.08
CA TYR A 40 9.32 -16.17 -0.71
C TYR A 40 9.18 -15.31 0.55
N MET A 41 8.03 -14.67 0.75
CA MET A 41 7.82 -13.67 1.80
C MET A 41 6.72 -14.07 2.81
N GLY A 42 6.07 -15.22 2.60
CA GLY A 42 4.98 -15.70 3.43
C GLY A 42 3.69 -14.87 3.29
N LYS A 43 2.67 -15.25 4.07
CA LYS A 43 1.32 -14.66 4.01
C LYS A 43 1.25 -13.15 4.28
N TRP A 44 2.27 -12.57 4.92
CA TRP A 44 2.30 -11.16 5.32
C TRP A 44 3.33 -10.33 4.54
N GLY A 45 3.96 -10.91 3.52
CA GLY A 45 5.01 -10.25 2.74
C GLY A 45 4.59 -8.90 2.17
N SER A 46 3.41 -8.87 1.52
CA SER A 46 2.89 -7.63 0.93
C SER A 46 2.65 -6.53 1.95
N LEU A 47 2.14 -6.85 3.16
CA LEU A 47 1.93 -5.86 4.22
C LEU A 47 3.25 -5.38 4.82
N SER A 48 4.28 -6.23 4.83
CA SER A 48 5.61 -5.85 5.29
C SER A 48 6.26 -4.85 4.35
N ILE A 49 6.09 -5.03 3.03
CA ILE A 49 6.52 -4.07 2.02
C ILE A 49 5.76 -2.74 2.19
N GLU A 50 4.45 -2.79 2.37
CA GLU A 50 3.64 -1.58 2.61
C GLU A 50 4.12 -0.83 3.87
N PHE A 51 4.46 -1.56 4.93
CA PHE A 51 5.03 -0.97 6.13
C PHE A 51 6.38 -0.30 5.89
N MET A 52 7.27 -0.94 5.12
CA MET A 52 8.56 -0.36 4.77
C MET A 52 8.39 0.92 3.94
N LEU A 53 7.42 0.96 3.03
CA LEU A 53 7.11 2.16 2.23
C LEU A 53 6.53 3.28 3.11
N LEU A 54 5.62 2.96 4.03
CA LEU A 54 5.10 3.93 5.01
C LEU A 54 6.22 4.49 5.89
N LEU A 55 7.09 3.62 6.40
CA LEU A 55 8.23 4.01 7.23
C LEU A 55 9.19 4.92 6.47
N ALA A 56 9.52 4.57 5.23
CA ALA A 56 10.36 5.38 4.35
C ALA A 56 9.74 6.76 4.09
N ALA A 57 8.41 6.83 3.88
CA ALA A 57 7.70 8.09 3.72
C ALA A 57 7.71 8.93 5.01
N PHE A 58 7.55 8.30 6.18
CA PHE A 58 7.63 8.96 7.48
C PHE A 58 8.99 9.58 7.77
N ILE A 59 10.07 8.84 7.48
CA ILE A 59 11.45 9.32 7.56
C ILE A 59 11.62 10.44 6.53
N GLY A 60 11.21 10.20 5.29
CA GLY A 60 11.29 11.16 4.18
C GLY A 60 10.57 12.48 4.48
N ALA A 61 9.46 12.46 5.21
CA ALA A 61 8.75 13.68 5.61
C ALA A 61 9.60 14.59 6.50
N ALA A 62 10.53 14.04 7.29
CA ALA A 62 11.43 14.83 8.12
C ALA A 62 12.53 15.54 7.31
N TYR A 63 12.94 14.96 6.17
CA TYR A 63 14.04 15.49 5.35
C TYR A 63 13.57 16.24 4.10
N PHE A 64 12.47 15.80 3.48
CA PHE A 64 12.00 16.27 2.17
C PHE A 64 10.64 17.00 2.23
N GLY A 65 10.00 17.05 3.40
CA GLY A 65 8.77 17.82 3.63
C GLY A 65 7.65 17.50 2.64
N ILE A 66 7.22 18.51 1.86
CA ILE A 66 6.10 18.41 0.92
C ILE A 66 6.30 17.35 -0.17
N TYR A 67 7.54 17.09 -0.60
CA TYR A 67 7.81 16.10 -1.64
C TYR A 67 7.49 14.68 -1.17
N ALA A 68 7.76 14.36 0.09
CA ALA A 68 7.41 13.06 0.67
C ALA A 68 5.88 12.86 0.68
N ILE A 69 5.11 13.91 0.96
CA ILE A 69 3.65 13.87 0.90
C ILE A 69 3.18 13.57 -0.52
N ILE A 70 3.66 14.33 -1.51
CA ILE A 70 3.22 14.18 -2.91
C ILE A 70 3.49 12.78 -3.42
N ILE A 71 4.72 12.28 -3.22
CA ILE A 71 5.13 10.94 -3.67
C ILE A 71 4.23 9.88 -3.03
N TYR A 72 4.04 9.95 -1.71
CA TYR A 72 3.28 8.93 -1.01
C TYR A 72 1.77 8.99 -1.29
N VAL A 73 1.21 10.18 -1.50
CA VAL A 73 -0.19 10.36 -1.91
C VAL A 73 -0.43 9.79 -3.30
N ILE A 74 0.45 10.08 -4.26
CA ILE A 74 0.34 9.52 -5.63
C ILE A 74 0.43 8.00 -5.59
N TYR A 75 1.43 7.47 -4.87
CA TYR A 75 1.58 6.03 -4.65
C TYR A 75 0.30 5.40 -4.07
N SER A 76 -0.25 5.99 -3.02
CA SER A 76 -1.46 5.49 -2.37
C SER A 76 -2.69 5.58 -3.29
N GLY A 77 -2.78 6.63 -4.10
CA GLY A 77 -3.82 6.77 -5.11
C GLY A 77 -3.81 5.62 -6.12
N PHE A 78 -2.62 5.24 -6.62
CA PHE A 78 -2.49 4.08 -7.50
C PHE A 78 -2.91 2.79 -6.82
N ASN A 79 -2.44 2.53 -5.59
CA ASN A 79 -2.82 1.33 -4.85
C ASN A 79 -4.33 1.23 -4.65
N LEU A 80 -4.99 2.33 -4.27
CA LEU A 80 -6.44 2.38 -4.08
C LEU A 80 -7.21 2.14 -5.38
N ILE A 81 -6.77 2.76 -6.49
CA ILE A 81 -7.38 2.55 -7.80
C ILE A 81 -7.19 1.09 -8.24
N SER A 82 -5.99 0.53 -8.13
CA SER A 82 -5.72 -0.86 -8.47
C SER A 82 -6.57 -1.83 -7.65
N ALA A 83 -6.65 -1.61 -6.33
CA ALA A 83 -7.51 -2.41 -5.47
C ALA A 83 -8.99 -2.28 -5.88
N TRP A 84 -9.47 -1.07 -6.18
CA TRP A 84 -10.85 -0.86 -6.62
C TRP A 84 -11.16 -1.56 -7.94
N VAL A 85 -10.32 -1.39 -8.98
CA VAL A 85 -10.52 -2.03 -10.29
C VAL A 85 -10.58 -3.55 -10.12
N LEU A 86 -9.68 -4.13 -9.33
CA LEU A 86 -9.63 -5.57 -9.06
C LEU A 86 -10.84 -6.05 -8.25
N LEU A 87 -11.16 -5.40 -7.14
CA LEU A 87 -12.24 -5.82 -6.24
C LEU A 87 -13.63 -5.67 -6.86
N THR A 88 -13.76 -4.82 -7.88
CA THR A 88 -15.01 -4.64 -8.63
C THR A 88 -15.10 -5.53 -9.86
N GLY A 89 -14.13 -6.41 -10.10
CA GLY A 89 -14.12 -7.34 -11.24
C GLY A 89 -13.98 -6.66 -12.59
N ARG A 90 -13.40 -5.44 -12.64
CA ARG A 90 -13.09 -4.76 -13.90
C ARG A 90 -11.84 -5.34 -14.57
N ILE A 91 -11.01 -6.04 -13.79
CA ILE A 91 -9.87 -6.87 -14.22
C ILE A 91 -9.84 -8.16 -13.41
#